data_AF-A0A2G9SE08-F1
#
_entry.id   AF-A0A2G9SE08-F1
#
_cell.length_a   1.000
_cell.length_b   1.000
_cell.length_c   1.000
_cell.angle_alpha   90.00
_cell.angle_beta   90.00
_cell.angle_gamma   90.00
#
_symmetry.space_group_name_H-M   'P 1'
#
loop_
_entity.id
_entity.type
_entity.pdbx_description
1 polymer ?
#
loop_
_entity_poly.entity_id
_entity_poly.type
_entity_poly.pdbx_seq_one_letter_code
_entity_poly.pdbx_strand_id
1 'polypeptide(L)'
;MLFLEQQQELNATLQKVVNEHKKKVMSIERENLGKIHSLKSARESVILRLEERHLQEKYQLFHHQVVEQNTLQRQQLRKRHEKEMERLKHYQSILLEELKNQQQQERSRAQKSQRVEARKRQAMFKERLKSQAMSVSEQKERNKQFQQQEAARQKEETQKQQQRQEQELQKFKEHLEETFKELTQIQEEKLRTLQEQETKKLQRLEAEHSMEAEQWKERLRLSKEKLDSELACRQHQIADTGKQLHKDHDKRFSWFSPS
;
A
#
# COMPACT_ATOMS: atom_id res chain seq x y z
N MET A 1 9.46 -10.44 100.71
CA MET A 1 9.93 -9.38 99.79
C MET A 1 10.80 -9.97 98.68
N LEU A 2 11.89 -10.69 98.98
CA LEU A 2 12.77 -11.33 97.98
C LEU A 2 12.09 -12.17 96.88
N PHE A 3 11.08 -12.99 97.22
CA PHE A 3 10.35 -13.78 96.23
C PHE A 3 9.54 -12.92 95.25
N LEU A 4 8.97 -11.81 95.74
CA LEU A 4 8.18 -10.89 94.93
C LEU A 4 9.07 -10.11 93.95
N GLU A 5 10.25 -9.70 94.41
CA GLU A 5 11.27 -9.02 93.59
C GLU A 5 11.80 -9.94 92.49
N GLN A 6 12.12 -11.20 92.83
CA GLN A 6 12.53 -12.20 91.84
C GLN A 6 11.44 -12.50 90.80
N GLN A 7 10.18 -12.52 91.22
CA GLN A 7 9.04 -12.70 90.33
C GLN A 7 8.86 -11.49 89.39
N GLN A 8 9.04 -10.27 89.89
CA GLN A 8 8.98 -9.05 89.08
C GLN A 8 10.14 -8.98 88.07
N GLU A 9 11.34 -9.33 88.47
CA GLU A 9 12.53 -9.36 87.60
C GLU A 9 12.40 -10.41 86.49
N LEU A 10 11.89 -11.61 86.84
CA LEU A 10 11.57 -12.65 85.86
C LEU A 10 10.50 -12.18 84.86
N ASN A 11 9.43 -11.56 85.33
CA ASN A 11 8.38 -11.03 84.47
C ASN A 11 8.89 -9.94 83.53
N ALA A 12 9.72 -9.02 84.02
CA ALA A 12 10.33 -7.96 83.22
C ALA A 12 11.27 -8.53 82.14
N THR A 13 12.05 -9.56 82.49
CA THR A 13 12.96 -10.25 81.56
C THR A 13 12.19 -10.99 80.48
N LEU A 14 11.14 -11.73 80.86
CA LEU A 14 10.26 -12.43 79.92
C LEU A 14 9.55 -11.45 78.98
N GLN A 15 9.05 -10.33 79.49
CA GLN A 15 8.42 -9.28 78.69
C GLN A 15 9.38 -8.68 77.67
N LYS A 16 10.65 -8.46 78.04
CA LYS A 16 11.68 -7.99 77.13
C LYS A 16 11.93 -8.98 75.99
N VAL A 17 12.13 -10.27 76.31
CA VAL A 17 12.36 -11.33 75.33
C VAL A 17 11.18 -11.48 74.37
N VAL A 18 9.95 -11.46 74.88
CA VAL A 18 8.73 -11.55 74.05
C VAL A 18 8.61 -10.34 73.12
N ASN A 19 8.90 -9.13 73.60
CA ASN A 19 8.85 -7.91 72.79
C ASN A 19 9.94 -7.90 71.70
N GLU A 20 11.14 -8.35 72.01
CA GLU A 20 12.23 -8.50 71.04
C GLU A 20 11.87 -9.54 69.97
N HIS A 21 11.31 -10.69 70.38
CA HIS A 21 10.84 -11.72 69.46
C HIS A 21 9.75 -11.19 68.52
N LYS A 22 8.73 -10.48 69.03
CA LYS A 22 7.68 -9.86 68.21
C LYS A 22 8.25 -8.89 67.18
N LYS A 23 9.16 -8.00 67.60
CA LYS A 23 9.84 -7.07 66.69
C LYS A 23 10.59 -7.82 65.60
N LYS A 24 11.29 -8.90 65.95
CA LYS A 24 12.02 -9.76 65.00
C LYS A 24 11.07 -10.44 64.01
N VAL A 25 9.95 -11.02 64.47
CA VAL A 25 8.94 -11.64 63.62
C VAL A 25 8.37 -10.62 62.63
N MET A 26 7.93 -9.45 63.11
CA MET A 26 7.41 -8.40 62.23
C MET A 26 8.45 -7.90 61.22
N SER A 27 9.72 -7.82 61.62
CA SER A 27 10.81 -7.44 60.71
C SER A 27 10.99 -8.46 59.58
N ILE A 28 11.02 -9.75 59.93
CA ILE A 28 11.16 -10.85 58.97
C ILE A 28 9.95 -10.89 58.01
N GLU A 29 8.73 -10.71 58.53
CA GLU A 29 7.52 -10.68 57.72
C GLU A 29 7.52 -9.53 56.70
N ARG A 30 7.95 -8.33 57.11
CA ARG A 30 8.10 -7.18 56.19
C ARG A 30 9.17 -7.44 55.13
N GLU A 31 10.31 -8.00 55.52
CA GLU A 31 11.40 -8.33 54.59
C GLU A 31 10.95 -9.38 53.57
N ASN A 32 10.28 -10.44 54.01
CA ASN A 32 9.74 -11.49 53.14
C ASN A 32 8.67 -10.95 52.20
N LEU A 33 7.75 -10.10 52.69
CA LEU A 33 6.76 -9.44 51.85
C LEU A 33 7.43 -8.58 50.76
N GLY A 34 8.46 -7.83 51.12
CA GLY A 34 9.26 -7.04 50.16
C GLY A 34 9.93 -7.92 49.10
N LYS A 35 10.54 -9.04 49.50
CA LYS A 35 11.15 -10.02 48.57
C LYS A 35 10.10 -10.62 47.63
N ILE A 36 8.94 -11.04 48.14
CA ILE A 36 7.85 -11.61 47.34
C ILE A 36 7.35 -10.59 46.32
N HIS A 37 7.12 -9.35 46.74
CA HIS A 37 6.68 -8.30 45.82
C HIS A 37 7.74 -8.00 44.75
N SER A 38 9.02 -7.87 45.14
CA SER A 38 10.11 -7.66 44.19
C SER A 38 10.18 -8.77 43.13
N LEU A 39 10.05 -10.04 43.54
CA LEU A 39 10.03 -11.18 42.61
C LEU A 39 8.81 -11.16 41.69
N LYS A 40 7.63 -10.83 42.21
CA LYS A 40 6.40 -10.68 41.40
C LYS A 40 6.57 -9.57 40.35
N SER A 41 7.02 -8.39 40.78
CA SER A 41 7.23 -7.23 39.89
C SER A 41 8.31 -7.52 38.84
N ALA A 42 9.39 -8.21 39.19
CA ALA A 42 10.43 -8.62 38.24
C ALA A 42 9.89 -9.62 37.20
N ARG A 43 9.11 -10.61 37.64
CA ARG A 43 8.45 -11.56 36.73
C ARG A 43 7.50 -10.85 35.78
N GLU A 44 6.66 -9.95 36.28
CA GLU A 44 5.73 -9.18 35.44
C GLU A 44 6.49 -8.31 34.43
N SER A 45 7.56 -7.62 34.83
CA SER A 45 8.40 -6.86 33.90
C SER A 45 8.98 -7.69 32.75
N VAL A 46 9.33 -8.95 32.99
CA VAL A 46 9.79 -9.86 31.93
C VAL A 46 8.64 -10.23 30.98
N ILE A 47 7.49 -10.62 31.54
CA ILE A 47 6.31 -10.99 30.74
C ILE A 47 5.88 -9.83 29.84
N LEU A 48 5.83 -8.62 30.38
CA LEU A 48 5.40 -7.43 29.63
C LEU A 48 6.33 -7.11 28.46
N ARG A 49 7.65 -7.21 28.65
CA ARG A 49 8.61 -7.02 27.57
C ARG A 49 8.45 -8.07 26.47
N LEU A 50 8.13 -9.31 26.84
CA LEU A 50 7.85 -10.37 25.86
C LEU A 50 6.55 -10.10 25.09
N GLU A 51 5.49 -9.71 25.79
CA GLU A 51 4.20 -9.38 25.16
C GLU A 51 4.30 -8.18 24.22
N GLU A 52 4.96 -7.10 24.64
CA GLU A 52 5.22 -5.92 23.80
C GLU A 52 5.98 -6.30 22.53
N ARG A 53 7.05 -7.08 22.70
CA ARG A 53 7.84 -7.58 21.58
C ARG A 53 7.00 -8.44 20.62
N HIS A 54 6.20 -9.36 21.14
CA HIS A 54 5.35 -10.22 20.32
C HIS A 54 4.28 -9.42 19.56
N LEU A 55 3.66 -8.41 20.18
CA LEU A 55 2.72 -7.52 19.52
C LEU A 55 3.38 -6.79 18.35
N GLN A 56 4.60 -6.28 18.56
CA GLN A 56 5.34 -5.59 17.53
C GLN A 56 5.80 -6.51 16.40
N GLU A 57 6.31 -7.71 16.73
CA GLU A 57 6.73 -8.72 15.74
C GLU A 57 5.53 -9.19 14.91
N LYS A 58 4.37 -9.42 15.54
CA LYS A 58 3.11 -9.76 14.86
C LYS A 58 2.74 -8.67 13.84
N TYR A 59 2.73 -7.40 14.24
CA TYR A 59 2.44 -6.29 13.34
C TYR A 59 3.43 -6.23 12.17
N GLN A 60 4.73 -6.32 12.45
CA GLN A 60 5.78 -6.27 11.43
C GLN A 60 5.64 -7.41 10.40
N LEU A 61 5.35 -8.63 10.85
CA LEU A 61 5.13 -9.78 9.97
C LEU A 61 3.94 -9.55 9.04
N PHE A 62 2.78 -9.14 9.58
CA PHE A 62 1.60 -8.86 8.75
C PHE A 62 1.82 -7.68 7.81
N HIS A 63 2.46 -6.61 8.28
CA HIS A 63 2.78 -5.45 7.46
C HIS A 63 3.67 -5.86 6.29
N HIS A 64 4.75 -6.61 6.57
CA HIS A 64 5.65 -7.13 5.55
C HIS A 64 4.92 -8.00 4.52
N GLN A 65 4.09 -8.94 4.99
CA GLN A 65 3.28 -9.80 4.12
C GLN A 65 2.37 -8.98 3.18
N VAL A 66 1.71 -7.94 3.71
CA VAL A 66 0.87 -7.04 2.90
C VAL A 66 1.71 -6.34 1.84
N VAL A 67 2.87 -5.79 2.20
CA VAL A 67 3.77 -5.11 1.26
C VAL A 67 4.28 -6.05 0.16
N GLU A 68 4.68 -7.27 0.50
CA GLU A 68 5.16 -8.26 -0.47
C GLU A 68 4.06 -8.69 -1.45
N GLN A 69 2.88 -9.03 -0.94
CA GLN A 69 1.73 -9.41 -1.76
C GLN A 69 1.38 -8.32 -2.77
N ASN A 70 1.34 -7.08 -2.31
CA ASN A 70 1.06 -5.91 -3.12
C ASN A 70 2.14 -5.65 -4.18
N THR A 71 3.41 -5.81 -3.80
CA THR A 71 4.54 -5.70 -4.73
C THR A 71 4.43 -6.73 -5.85
N LEU A 72 4.09 -7.97 -5.52
CA LEU A 72 3.86 -9.02 -6.51
C LEU A 72 2.69 -8.68 -7.43
N GLN A 73 1.56 -8.20 -6.88
CA GLN A 73 0.39 -7.80 -7.67
C GLN A 73 0.73 -6.67 -8.65
N ARG A 74 1.45 -5.63 -8.23
CA ARG A 74 1.92 -4.54 -9.11
C ARG A 74 2.84 -5.06 -10.22
N GLN A 75 3.76 -5.95 -9.89
CA GLN A 75 4.66 -6.57 -10.89
C GLN A 75 3.88 -7.40 -11.92
N GLN A 76 2.92 -8.21 -11.49
CA GLN A 76 2.09 -9.01 -12.39
C GLN A 76 1.22 -8.13 -13.29
N LEU A 77 0.63 -7.06 -12.74
CA LEU A 77 -0.17 -6.10 -13.50
C LEU A 77 0.67 -5.40 -14.58
N ARG A 78 1.90 -4.96 -14.24
CA ARG A 78 2.84 -4.37 -15.21
C ARG A 78 3.20 -5.34 -16.32
N LYS A 79 3.58 -6.57 -15.99
CA LYS A 79 3.92 -7.61 -17.00
C LYS A 79 2.76 -7.92 -17.94
N ARG A 80 1.51 -7.90 -17.46
CA ARG A 80 0.33 -8.10 -18.32
C ARG A 80 0.15 -6.93 -19.29
N HIS A 81 0.29 -5.71 -18.81
CA HIS A 81 0.18 -4.51 -19.64
C HIS A 81 1.29 -4.42 -20.68
N GLU A 82 2.54 -4.73 -20.33
CA GLU A 82 3.66 -4.79 -21.29
C GLU A 82 3.32 -5.70 -22.49
N LYS A 83 2.83 -6.92 -22.22
CA LYS A 83 2.40 -7.85 -23.26
C LYS A 83 1.22 -7.34 -24.08
N GLU A 84 0.29 -6.62 -23.44
CA GLU A 84 -0.87 -6.04 -24.14
C GLU A 84 -0.44 -4.90 -25.07
N MET A 85 0.49 -4.06 -24.64
CA MET A 85 1.08 -3.00 -25.42
C MET A 85 1.90 -3.53 -26.60
N GLU A 86 2.66 -4.61 -26.41
CA GLU A 86 3.38 -5.30 -27.49
C GLU A 86 2.42 -5.83 -28.54
N ARG A 87 1.34 -6.52 -28.12
CA ARG A 87 0.31 -7.02 -29.03
C ARG A 87 -0.38 -5.88 -29.79
N LEU A 88 -0.74 -4.80 -29.10
CA LEU A 88 -1.39 -3.65 -29.73
C LEU A 88 -0.46 -2.99 -30.75
N LYS A 89 0.81 -2.73 -30.40
CA LYS A 89 1.81 -2.15 -31.33
C LYS A 89 2.01 -3.04 -32.56
N HIS A 90 2.12 -4.35 -32.36
CA HIS A 90 2.27 -5.29 -33.47
C HIS A 90 1.05 -5.26 -34.40
N TYR A 91 -0.14 -5.32 -33.84
CA TYR A 91 -1.40 -5.24 -34.59
C TYR A 91 -1.53 -3.91 -35.35
N GLN A 92 -1.25 -2.79 -34.70
CA GLN A 92 -1.24 -1.45 -35.32
C GLN A 92 -0.26 -1.36 -36.48
N SER A 93 0.92 -1.97 -36.36
CA SER A 93 1.91 -2.02 -37.45
C SER A 93 1.38 -2.77 -38.66
N ILE A 94 0.67 -3.89 -38.46
CA ILE A 94 0.06 -4.66 -39.56
C ILE A 94 -1.00 -3.82 -40.26
N LEU A 95 -1.91 -3.19 -39.51
CA LEU A 95 -2.96 -2.35 -40.09
C LEU A 95 -2.40 -1.16 -40.90
N LEU A 96 -1.34 -0.52 -40.40
CA LEU A 96 -0.67 0.56 -41.13
C LEU A 96 -0.06 0.08 -42.44
N GLU A 97 0.52 -1.13 -42.44
CA GLU A 97 1.12 -1.71 -43.63
C GLU A 97 0.05 -2.13 -44.65
N GLU A 98 -1.06 -2.71 -44.19
CA GLU A 98 -2.22 -3.02 -45.02
C GLU A 98 -2.79 -1.77 -45.71
N LEU A 99 -2.99 -0.68 -44.97
CA LEU A 99 -3.49 0.58 -45.52
C LEU A 99 -2.54 1.15 -46.59
N LYS A 100 -1.22 1.16 -46.33
CA LYS A 100 -0.22 1.61 -47.32
C LYS A 100 -0.25 0.74 -48.58
N ASN A 101 -0.35 -0.57 -48.42
CA ASN A 101 -0.41 -1.51 -49.53
C ASN A 101 -1.68 -1.29 -50.38
N GLN A 102 -2.83 -1.06 -49.74
CA GLN A 102 -4.07 -0.69 -50.43
C GLN A 102 -3.91 0.62 -51.21
N GLN A 103 -3.40 1.67 -50.56
CA GLN A 103 -3.15 2.97 -51.22
C GLN A 103 -2.19 2.84 -52.41
N GLN A 104 -1.15 2.01 -52.32
CA GLN A 104 -0.22 1.74 -53.42
C GLN A 104 -0.91 1.01 -54.58
N GLN A 105 -1.75 0.01 -54.30
CA GLN A 105 -2.53 -0.70 -55.33
C GLN A 105 -3.50 0.25 -56.04
N GLU A 106 -4.20 1.10 -55.29
CA GLU A 106 -5.08 2.13 -55.83
C GLU A 106 -4.33 3.11 -56.73
N ARG A 107 -3.17 3.61 -56.32
CA ARG A 107 -2.31 4.48 -57.15
C ARG A 107 -1.96 3.81 -58.47
N SER A 108 -1.56 2.54 -58.43
CA SER A 108 -1.23 1.78 -59.65
C SER A 108 -2.43 1.63 -60.58
N ARG A 109 -3.61 1.32 -60.03
CA ARG A 109 -4.87 1.21 -60.80
C ARG A 109 -5.29 2.55 -61.40
N ALA A 110 -5.21 3.64 -60.62
CA ALA A 110 -5.53 4.99 -61.05
C ALA A 110 -4.62 5.46 -62.20
N GLN A 111 -3.31 5.25 -62.07
CA GLN A 111 -2.35 5.59 -63.14
C GLN A 111 -2.63 4.81 -64.44
N LYS A 112 -2.97 3.52 -64.35
CA LYS A 112 -3.37 2.72 -65.52
C LYS A 112 -4.63 3.28 -66.16
N SER A 113 -5.65 3.60 -65.35
CA SER A 113 -6.90 4.21 -65.82
C SER A 113 -6.67 5.55 -66.53
N GLN A 114 -5.89 6.45 -65.91
CA GLN A 114 -5.55 7.75 -66.48
C GLN A 114 -4.83 7.65 -67.83
N ARG A 115 -3.92 6.67 -68.00
CA ARG A 115 -3.25 6.40 -69.29
C ARG A 115 -4.24 5.98 -70.36
N VAL A 116 -5.19 5.09 -70.03
CA VAL A 116 -6.22 4.64 -70.96
C VAL A 116 -7.14 5.80 -71.36
N GLU A 117 -7.59 6.60 -70.40
CA GLU A 117 -8.43 7.75 -70.71
C GLU A 117 -7.72 8.83 -71.50
N ALA A 118 -6.45 9.14 -71.19
CA ALA A 118 -5.68 10.12 -71.95
C ALA A 118 -5.51 9.69 -73.42
N ARG A 119 -5.30 8.40 -73.68
CA ARG A 119 -5.30 7.86 -75.06
C ARG A 119 -6.65 8.07 -75.74
N LYS A 120 -7.77 7.81 -75.05
CA LYS A 120 -9.12 8.04 -75.59
C LYS A 120 -9.37 9.52 -75.90
N ARG A 121 -9.06 10.41 -74.95
CA ARG A 121 -9.21 11.87 -75.13
C ARG A 121 -8.33 12.40 -76.27
N GLN A 122 -7.09 11.92 -76.37
CA GLN A 122 -6.19 12.28 -77.47
C GLN A 122 -6.71 11.80 -78.84
N ALA A 123 -7.29 10.61 -78.93
CA ALA A 123 -7.89 10.11 -80.16
C ALA A 123 -9.09 10.99 -80.60
N MET A 124 -10.01 11.29 -79.68
CA MET A 124 -11.14 12.18 -79.96
C MET A 124 -10.70 13.60 -80.34
N PHE A 125 -9.66 14.14 -79.70
CA PHE A 125 -9.12 15.45 -80.03
C PHE A 125 -8.52 15.49 -81.45
N LYS A 126 -7.75 14.45 -81.83
CA LYS A 126 -7.20 14.31 -83.19
C LYS A 126 -8.31 14.20 -84.24
N GLU A 127 -9.38 13.47 -83.95
CA GLU A 127 -10.54 13.35 -84.85
C GLU A 127 -11.25 14.69 -85.05
N ARG A 128 -11.49 15.44 -83.97
CA ARG A 128 -12.03 16.81 -84.04
C ARG A 128 -11.14 17.75 -84.86
N LEU A 129 -9.81 17.67 -84.68
CA LEU A 129 -8.87 18.49 -85.43
C LEU A 129 -8.90 18.19 -86.95
N LYS A 130 -9.13 16.94 -87.37
CA LYS A 130 -9.25 16.58 -88.80
C LYS A 130 -10.48 17.20 -89.46
N SER A 131 -11.52 17.48 -88.68
CA SER A 131 -12.78 18.07 -89.16
C SER A 131 -12.70 19.60 -89.28
N GLN A 132 -11.61 20.23 -88.82
CA GLN A 132 -11.37 21.67 -88.95
C GLN A 132 -10.41 21.92 -90.13
N ALA A 133 -10.79 22.79 -91.07
CA ALA A 133 -9.95 23.18 -92.21
C ALA A 133 -8.83 24.15 -91.75
N MET A 134 -7.84 23.62 -91.04
CA MET A 134 -6.68 24.37 -90.54
C MET A 134 -5.39 23.93 -91.23
N SER A 135 -4.34 24.77 -91.15
CA SER A 135 -3.02 24.39 -91.65
C SER A 135 -2.37 23.30 -90.78
N VAL A 136 -1.45 22.54 -91.37
CA VAL A 136 -0.69 21.49 -90.68
C VAL A 136 0.11 22.04 -89.49
N SER A 137 0.58 23.29 -89.58
CA SER A 137 1.32 23.97 -88.51
C SER A 137 0.41 24.25 -87.30
N GLU A 138 -0.77 24.83 -87.54
CA GLU A 138 -1.76 25.10 -86.49
C GLU A 138 -2.27 23.82 -85.83
N GLN A 139 -2.45 22.75 -86.61
CA GLN A 139 -2.87 21.45 -86.09
C GLN A 139 -1.81 20.84 -85.15
N LYS A 140 -0.51 21.01 -85.46
CA LYS A 140 0.60 20.59 -84.58
C LYS A 140 0.62 21.38 -83.28
N GLU A 141 0.48 22.71 -83.36
CA GLU A 141 0.52 23.57 -82.18
C GLU A 141 -0.66 23.29 -81.23
N ARG A 142 -1.89 23.15 -81.76
CA ARG A 142 -3.05 22.78 -80.93
C ARG A 142 -2.91 21.41 -80.28
N ASN A 143 -2.28 20.44 -80.95
CA ASN A 143 -2.04 19.11 -80.39
C ASN A 143 -1.00 19.14 -79.26
N LYS A 144 0.01 20.01 -79.37
CA LYS A 144 0.98 20.25 -78.29
C LYS A 144 0.33 20.90 -77.07
N GLN A 145 -0.50 21.92 -77.27
CA GLN A 145 -1.25 22.57 -76.18
C GLN A 145 -2.19 21.58 -75.46
N PHE A 146 -2.90 20.74 -76.22
CA PHE A 146 -3.76 19.70 -75.66
C PHE A 146 -2.96 18.68 -74.82
N GLN A 147 -1.79 18.24 -75.29
CA GLN A 147 -0.92 17.35 -74.53
C GLN A 147 -0.42 17.98 -73.22
N GLN A 148 -0.06 19.27 -73.24
CA GLN A 148 0.32 20.00 -72.04
C GLN A 148 -0.83 20.10 -71.03
N GLN A 149 -2.04 20.40 -71.52
CA GLN A 149 -3.23 20.47 -70.68
C GLN A 149 -3.60 19.12 -70.07
N GLU A 150 -3.57 18.02 -70.85
CA GLU A 150 -3.83 16.67 -70.33
C GLU A 150 -2.77 16.23 -69.31
N ALA A 151 -1.49 16.55 -69.55
CA ALA A 151 -0.42 16.25 -68.61
C ALA A 151 -0.59 17.02 -67.29
N ALA A 152 -0.97 18.31 -67.37
CA ALA A 152 -1.29 19.11 -66.20
C ALA A 152 -2.48 18.53 -65.42
N ARG A 153 -3.54 18.11 -66.12
CA ARG A 153 -4.73 17.50 -65.49
C ARG A 153 -4.38 16.19 -64.76
N GLN A 154 -3.61 15.31 -65.39
CA GLN A 154 -3.16 14.05 -64.78
C GLN A 154 -2.29 14.30 -63.54
N LYS A 155 -1.39 15.29 -63.59
CA LYS A 155 -0.55 15.68 -62.45
C LYS A 155 -1.41 16.18 -61.29
N GLU A 156 -2.38 17.05 -61.55
CA GLU A 156 -3.28 17.58 -60.53
C GLU A 156 -4.14 16.48 -59.90
N GLU A 157 -4.69 15.57 -60.72
CA GLU A 157 -5.51 14.45 -60.26
C GLU A 157 -4.69 13.48 -59.38
N THR A 158 -3.44 13.20 -59.78
CA THR A 158 -2.48 12.41 -58.98
C THR A 158 -2.17 13.09 -57.65
N GLN A 159 -1.91 14.40 -57.68
CA GLN A 159 -1.61 15.18 -56.47
C GLN A 159 -2.80 15.20 -55.51
N LYS A 160 -4.03 15.40 -56.01
CA LYS A 160 -5.26 15.34 -55.21
C LYS A 160 -5.46 13.97 -54.57
N GLN A 161 -5.24 12.90 -55.32
CA GLN A 161 -5.33 11.54 -54.78
C GLN A 161 -4.29 11.30 -53.69
N GLN A 162 -3.04 11.75 -53.90
CA GLN A 162 -1.98 11.63 -52.92
C GLN A 162 -2.29 12.38 -51.63
N GLN A 163 -2.76 13.63 -51.73
CA GLN A 163 -3.13 14.44 -50.57
C GLN A 163 -4.26 13.80 -49.75
N ARG A 164 -5.27 13.22 -50.41
CA ARG A 164 -6.35 12.49 -49.72
C ARG A 164 -5.82 11.29 -48.95
N GLN A 165 -4.99 10.47 -49.59
CA GLN A 165 -4.40 9.28 -48.96
C GLN A 165 -3.46 9.65 -47.79
N GLU A 166 -2.73 10.75 -47.89
CA GLU A 166 -1.91 11.29 -46.79
C GLU A 166 -2.78 11.75 -45.62
N GLN A 167 -3.90 12.44 -45.88
CA GLN A 167 -4.85 12.85 -44.83
C GLN A 167 -5.52 11.64 -44.16
N GLU A 168 -5.92 10.63 -44.92
CA GLU A 168 -6.49 9.39 -44.38
C GLU A 168 -5.49 8.64 -43.51
N LEU A 169 -4.24 8.52 -43.97
CA LEU A 169 -3.17 7.88 -43.21
C LEU A 169 -2.90 8.64 -41.90
N GLN A 170 -2.93 9.96 -41.94
CA GLN A 170 -2.72 10.80 -40.75
C GLN A 170 -3.84 10.60 -39.72
N LYS A 171 -5.10 10.69 -40.14
CA LYS A 171 -6.25 10.42 -39.27
C LYS A 171 -6.23 9.01 -38.70
N PHE A 172 -5.82 8.04 -39.51
CA PHE A 172 -5.70 6.66 -39.06
C PHE A 172 -4.63 6.52 -37.97
N LYS A 173 -3.46 7.13 -38.14
CA LYS A 173 -2.41 7.16 -37.10
C LYS A 173 -2.89 7.83 -35.81
N GLU A 174 -3.59 8.96 -35.91
CA GLU A 174 -4.17 9.65 -34.75
C GLU A 174 -5.11 8.73 -33.97
N HIS A 175 -5.99 8.01 -34.66
CA HIS A 175 -6.88 7.03 -34.03
C HIS A 175 -6.12 5.87 -33.36
N LEU A 176 -5.04 5.39 -33.96
CA LEU A 176 -4.19 4.36 -33.34
C LEU A 176 -3.48 4.88 -32.08
N GLU A 177 -3.03 6.14 -32.10
CA GLU A 177 -2.43 6.80 -30.94
C GLU A 177 -3.45 7.02 -29.82
N GLU A 178 -4.69 7.41 -30.14
CA GLU A 178 -5.80 7.51 -29.18
C GLU A 178 -6.06 6.16 -28.50
N THR A 179 -6.20 5.09 -29.29
CA THR A 179 -6.37 3.72 -28.77
C THR A 179 -5.24 3.33 -27.82
N PHE A 180 -4.00 3.71 -28.15
CA PHE A 180 -2.82 3.43 -27.32
C PHE A 180 -2.84 4.24 -26.00
N LYS A 181 -3.28 5.50 -26.06
CA LYS A 181 -3.45 6.36 -24.88
C LYS A 181 -4.54 5.84 -23.95
N GLU A 182 -5.69 5.42 -24.50
CA GLU A 182 -6.78 4.81 -23.72
C GLU A 182 -6.32 3.57 -22.98
N LEU A 183 -5.59 2.67 -23.65
CA LEU A 183 -5.05 1.48 -23.01
C LEU A 183 -4.06 1.82 -21.88
N THR A 184 -3.24 2.87 -22.07
CA THR A 184 -2.33 3.38 -21.05
C THR A 184 -3.10 3.96 -19.86
N GLN A 185 -4.13 4.75 -20.12
CA GLN A 185 -4.98 5.32 -19.07
C GLN A 185 -5.68 4.24 -18.24
N ILE A 186 -6.25 3.21 -18.88
CA ILE A 186 -6.87 2.07 -18.19
C ILE A 186 -5.85 1.39 -17.27
N GLN A 187 -4.59 1.28 -17.68
CA GLN A 187 -3.53 0.72 -16.84
C GLN A 187 -3.20 1.62 -15.64
N GLU A 188 -3.12 2.93 -15.83
CA GLU A 188 -2.89 3.89 -14.75
C GLU A 188 -4.02 3.87 -13.72
N GLU A 189 -5.27 3.79 -14.18
CA GLU A 189 -6.44 3.65 -13.31
C GLU A 189 -6.38 2.35 -12.51
N LYS A 190 -6.07 1.22 -13.16
CA LYS A 190 -5.88 -0.07 -12.47
C LYS A 190 -4.79 0.01 -11.39
N LEU A 191 -3.66 0.67 -11.70
CA LEU A 191 -2.58 0.84 -10.74
C LEU A 191 -2.99 1.74 -9.56
N ARG A 192 -3.71 2.83 -9.84
CA ARG A 192 -4.22 3.75 -8.82
C ARG A 192 -5.20 3.05 -7.88
N THR A 193 -6.19 2.35 -8.44
CA THR A 193 -7.14 1.56 -7.64
C THR A 193 -6.43 0.51 -6.80
N LEU A 194 -5.42 -0.15 -7.35
CA LEU A 194 -4.61 -1.11 -6.58
C LEU A 194 -3.94 -0.40 -5.41
N GLN A 195 -3.17 0.67 -5.64
CA GLN A 195 -2.50 1.44 -4.58
C GLN A 195 -3.45 1.96 -3.50
N GLU A 196 -4.66 2.41 -3.86
CA GLU A 196 -5.67 2.82 -2.90
C GLU A 196 -6.13 1.66 -2.01
N GLN A 197 -6.31 0.46 -2.58
CA GLN A 197 -6.63 -0.73 -1.81
C GLN A 197 -5.49 -1.15 -0.88
N GLU A 198 -4.23 -1.05 -1.33
CA GLU A 198 -3.04 -1.30 -0.50
C GLU A 198 -3.00 -0.36 0.69
N THR A 199 -3.17 0.94 0.43
CA THR A 199 -3.16 1.99 1.45
C THR A 199 -4.24 1.74 2.49
N LYS A 200 -5.48 1.44 2.05
CA LYS A 200 -6.59 1.11 2.97
C LYS A 200 -6.28 -0.14 3.80
N LYS A 201 -5.63 -1.15 3.24
CA LYS A 201 -5.29 -2.38 3.95
C LYS A 201 -4.22 -2.12 5.02
N LEU A 202 -3.18 -1.35 4.71
CA LEU A 202 -2.15 -0.95 5.67
C LEU A 202 -2.72 -0.09 6.79
N GLN A 203 -3.56 0.90 6.46
CA GLN A 203 -4.23 1.75 7.45
C GLN A 203 -5.10 0.93 8.42
N ARG A 204 -5.84 -0.06 7.92
CA ARG A 204 -6.63 -0.97 8.78
C ARG A 204 -5.73 -1.77 9.71
N LEU A 205 -4.65 -2.34 9.18
CA LEU A 205 -3.68 -3.11 9.98
C LEU A 205 -3.03 -2.25 11.07
N GLU A 206 -2.67 -1.00 10.74
CA GLU A 206 -2.11 -0.04 11.69
C GLU A 206 -3.12 0.34 12.77
N ALA A 207 -4.39 0.58 12.39
CA ALA A 207 -5.46 0.86 13.34
C ALA A 207 -5.74 -0.32 14.28
N GLU A 208 -5.74 -1.55 13.76
CA GLU A 208 -5.87 -2.78 14.54
C GLU A 208 -4.72 -2.95 15.54
N HIS A 209 -3.46 -2.77 15.08
CA HIS A 209 -2.28 -2.82 15.95
C HIS A 209 -2.33 -1.75 17.04
N SER A 210 -2.66 -0.50 16.69
CA SER A 210 -2.79 0.60 17.64
C SER A 210 -3.84 0.30 18.72
N MET A 211 -5.01 -0.21 18.31
CA MET A 211 -6.08 -0.61 19.23
C MET A 211 -5.64 -1.77 20.15
N GLU A 212 -4.98 -2.79 19.62
CA GLU A 212 -4.47 -3.93 20.40
C GLU A 212 -3.38 -3.47 21.40
N ALA A 213 -2.51 -2.54 20.99
CA ALA A 213 -1.48 -1.95 21.84
C ALA A 213 -2.08 -1.13 22.98
N GLU A 214 -3.11 -0.31 22.73
CA GLU A 214 -3.79 0.45 23.78
C GLU A 214 -4.53 -0.47 24.77
N GLN A 215 -5.20 -1.51 24.28
CA GLN A 215 -5.83 -2.51 25.15
C GLN A 215 -4.80 -3.27 26.00
N TRP A 216 -3.63 -3.57 25.43
CA TRP A 216 -2.53 -4.17 26.19
C TRP A 216 -1.98 -3.24 27.26
N LYS A 217 -1.75 -1.96 26.95
CA LYS A 217 -1.32 -0.95 27.93
C LYS A 217 -2.32 -0.80 29.09
N GLU A 218 -3.61 -0.83 28.79
CA GLU A 218 -4.65 -0.76 29.82
C GLU A 218 -4.67 -2.01 30.71
N ARG A 219 -4.52 -3.21 30.13
CA ARG A 219 -4.35 -4.45 30.92
C ARG A 219 -3.13 -4.39 31.82
N LEU A 220 -2.01 -3.84 31.33
CA LEU A 220 -0.81 -3.60 32.11
C LEU A 220 -1.09 -2.65 33.28
N ARG A 221 -1.73 -1.51 33.02
CA ARG A 221 -2.09 -0.53 34.07
C ARG A 221 -2.89 -1.19 35.20
N LEU A 222 -3.94 -1.94 34.85
CA LEU A 222 -4.77 -2.66 35.81
C LEU A 222 -4.00 -3.73 36.59
N SER A 223 -3.11 -4.48 35.93
CA SER A 223 -2.27 -5.49 36.60
C SER A 223 -1.36 -4.85 37.65
N LYS A 224 -0.73 -3.72 37.31
CA LYS A 224 0.14 -2.97 38.22
C LYS A 224 -0.64 -2.45 39.43
N GLU A 225 -1.80 -1.85 39.21
CA GLU A 225 -2.68 -1.35 40.28
C GLU A 225 -3.10 -2.45 41.24
N LYS A 226 -3.39 -3.65 40.72
CA LYS A 226 -3.72 -4.82 41.53
C LYS A 226 -2.52 -5.25 42.38
N LEU A 227 -1.33 -5.33 41.78
CA LEU A 227 -0.09 -5.71 42.48
C LEU A 227 0.24 -4.75 43.63
N ASP A 228 0.09 -3.45 43.37
CA ASP A 228 0.33 -2.37 44.34
C ASP A 228 -0.72 -2.40 45.46
N SER A 229 -1.99 -2.65 45.12
CA SER A 229 -3.08 -2.80 46.09
C SER A 229 -2.91 -4.04 46.98
N GLU A 230 -2.49 -5.17 46.40
CA GLU A 230 -2.17 -6.39 47.16
C GLU A 230 -1.02 -6.15 48.15
N LEU A 231 0.03 -5.44 47.72
CA LEU A 231 1.14 -5.08 48.59
C LEU A 231 0.67 -4.21 49.76
N ALA A 232 -0.08 -3.14 49.48
CA ALA A 232 -0.60 -2.22 50.49
C ALA A 232 -1.51 -2.95 51.50
N CYS A 233 -2.40 -3.83 51.03
CA CYS A 233 -3.28 -4.63 51.88
C CYS A 233 -2.48 -5.55 52.81
N ARG A 234 -1.45 -6.23 52.29
CA ARG A 234 -0.57 -7.10 53.10
C ARG A 234 0.25 -6.32 54.12
N GLN A 235 0.72 -5.13 53.76
CA GLN A 235 1.43 -4.25 54.70
C GLN A 235 0.53 -3.81 55.86
N HIS A 236 -0.73 -3.43 55.57
CA HIS A 236 -1.71 -3.10 56.61
C HIS A 236 -2.01 -4.30 57.52
N GLN A 237 -2.19 -5.49 56.94
CA GLN A 237 -2.38 -6.71 57.72
C GLN A 237 -1.23 -6.95 58.71
N ILE A 238 0.04 -6.91 58.24
CA ILE A 238 1.21 -7.09 59.12
C ILE A 238 1.25 -6.03 60.24
N ALA A 239 0.90 -4.77 59.92
CA ALA A 239 0.83 -3.70 60.92
C ALA A 239 -0.25 -3.96 61.98
N ASP A 240 -1.42 -4.44 61.57
CA ASP A 240 -2.54 -4.72 62.47
C ASP A 240 -2.32 -5.98 63.32
N THR A 241 -1.70 -7.04 62.76
CA THR A 241 -1.27 -8.20 63.56
C THR A 241 -0.27 -7.78 64.63
N GLY A 242 0.66 -6.87 64.29
CA GLY A 242 1.59 -6.28 65.25
C GLY A 242 0.91 -5.52 66.38
N LYS A 243 -0.10 -4.70 66.07
CA LYS A 243 -0.90 -3.98 67.07
C LYS A 243 -1.74 -4.91 67.94
N GLN A 244 -2.33 -5.95 67.35
CA GLN A 244 -3.16 -6.92 68.07
C GLN A 244 -2.31 -7.74 69.05
N LEU A 245 -1.13 -8.20 68.63
CA LEU A 245 -0.15 -8.85 69.49
C LEU A 245 0.35 -7.94 70.63
N HIS A 246 0.33 -6.61 70.44
CA HIS A 246 0.63 -5.65 71.50
C HIS A 246 -0.51 -5.57 72.52
N LYS A 247 -1.76 -5.41 72.05
CA LYS A 247 -2.96 -5.33 72.90
C LYS A 247 -3.22 -6.61 73.70
N ASP A 248 -3.08 -7.78 73.10
CA ASP A 248 -3.31 -9.07 73.78
C ASP A 248 -2.25 -9.35 74.84
N HIS A 249 -1.06 -8.79 74.67
CA HIS A 249 0.00 -8.85 75.66
C HIS A 249 -0.23 -7.86 76.80
N ASP A 250 -0.56 -6.60 76.51
CA ASP A 250 -0.88 -5.61 77.55
C ASP A 250 -2.03 -6.09 78.44
N LYS A 251 -3.06 -6.71 77.85
CA LYS A 251 -4.15 -7.36 78.59
C LYS A 251 -3.70 -8.56 79.43
N ARG A 252 -2.75 -9.37 78.94
CA ARG A 252 -2.28 -10.55 79.69
C ARG A 252 -1.37 -10.16 80.86
N PHE A 253 -0.64 -9.05 80.75
CA PHE A 253 0.21 -8.51 81.82
C PHE A 253 -0.53 -7.56 82.77
N SER A 254 -1.65 -6.94 82.38
CA SER A 254 -2.47 -6.12 83.28
C SER A 254 -3.08 -6.91 84.44
N TRP A 255 -3.20 -8.24 84.33
CA TRP A 255 -3.65 -9.14 85.39
C TRP A 255 -2.55 -9.48 86.42
N PHE A 256 -1.29 -9.19 86.11
CA PHE A 256 -0.13 -9.44 86.98
C PHE A 256 0.34 -8.20 87.76
N SER A 257 -0.33 -7.05 87.59
CA SER A 257 -0.09 -5.84 88.39
C SER A 257 -1.18 -5.71 89.46
N PRO A 258 -0.87 -5.89 90.76
CA PRO A 258 -1.78 -5.51 91.83
C PRO A 258 -1.89 -3.98 91.89
N SER A 259 -3.08 -3.47 92.21
CA SER A 259 -3.24 -2.09 92.72
C SER A 259 -2.63 -1.95 94.11
#